data_AF-A0A920NV42-F1
#
_entry.id   AF-A0A920NV42-F1
#
_cell.length_a   1.000
_cell.length_b   1.000
_cell.length_c   1.000
_cell.angle_alpha   90.00
_cell.angle_beta   90.00
_cell.angle_gamma   90.00
#
_symmetry.space_group_name_H-M   'P 1'
#
loop_
_entity.id
_entity.type
_entity.pdbx_description
1 polymer ?
#
loop_
_entity_poly.entity_id
_entity_poly.type
_entity_poly.pdbx_seq_one_letter_code
_entity_poly.pdbx_strand_id
1 'polypeptide(L)'
;MVWGGGPLAQWGVIDFAGGLVVHLTCGVGALVAALVLGKRKGFPGSAMPPHNRSLVVMGAAMLWVGWFGFNAGSAVAASSDAGMAMLVTHISAAMGAFTWMAIEWIKQGKPTVVGIATGMVAGLATITPAAGTVGPEGLF
;
A
#
# COMPACT_ATOMS: atom_id res chain seq x y z
N MET A 1 12.64 17.40 -4.19
CA MET A 1 11.75 17.23 -5.37
C MET A 1 10.29 17.42 -4.98
N VAL A 2 9.71 16.57 -4.13
CA VAL A 2 8.28 16.61 -3.76
C VAL A 2 8.01 17.43 -2.49
N TRP A 3 8.59 17.07 -1.32
CA TRP A 3 8.29 17.77 -0.05
C TRP A 3 9.25 18.90 0.34
N GLY A 4 10.42 18.97 -0.30
CA GLY A 4 11.45 19.97 0.00
C GLY A 4 11.41 21.22 -0.88
N GLY A 5 10.24 21.60 -1.42
CA GLY A 5 10.11 22.78 -2.30
C GLY A 5 10.81 22.67 -3.66
N GLY A 6 10.98 21.45 -4.17
CA GLY A 6 11.63 21.21 -5.47
C GLY A 6 10.68 21.37 -6.66
N PRO A 7 11.16 21.08 -7.90
CA PRO A 7 10.39 21.24 -9.13
C PRO A 7 9.00 20.58 -9.13
N LEU A 8 8.87 19.35 -8.61
CA LEU A 8 7.57 18.67 -8.57
C LEU A 8 6.58 19.37 -7.63
N ALA A 9 7.06 19.89 -6.50
CA ALA A 9 6.24 20.73 -5.62
C ALA A 9 5.77 21.99 -6.33
N GLN A 10 6.67 22.65 -7.07
CA GLN A 10 6.38 23.88 -7.82
C GLN A 10 5.42 23.65 -8.99
N TRP A 11 5.40 22.45 -9.56
CA TRP A 11 4.43 22.04 -10.60
C TRP A 11 3.08 21.62 -10.03
N GLY A 12 2.89 21.68 -8.70
CA GLY A 12 1.62 21.35 -8.04
C GLY A 12 1.37 19.85 -7.91
N VAL A 13 2.40 19.01 -7.97
CA VAL A 13 2.24 17.57 -7.75
C VAL A 13 1.83 17.31 -6.30
N ILE A 14 0.71 16.61 -6.14
CA ILE A 14 0.19 16.20 -4.84
C ILE A 14 0.75 14.82 -4.50
N ASP A 15 1.42 14.75 -3.37
CA ASP A 15 1.82 13.49 -2.74
C ASP A 15 1.77 13.68 -1.22
N PHE A 16 0.64 13.36 -0.62
CA PHE A 16 0.37 13.68 0.79
C PHE A 16 1.31 12.94 1.75
N ALA A 17 1.41 11.62 1.62
CA ALA A 17 2.18 10.78 2.55
C ALA A 17 3.25 9.89 1.89
N GLY A 18 3.43 9.93 0.56
CA GLY A 18 4.58 9.31 -0.11
C GLY A 18 4.25 8.25 -1.15
N GLY A 19 3.19 8.42 -1.94
CA GLY A 19 2.93 7.60 -3.13
C GLY A 19 4.09 7.62 -4.12
N LEU A 20 4.66 8.79 -4.40
CA LEU A 20 5.83 8.92 -5.25
C LEU A 20 7.11 8.72 -4.44
N VAL A 21 7.24 9.43 -3.32
CA VAL A 21 8.48 9.47 -2.54
C VAL A 21 8.86 8.11 -1.95
N VAL A 22 7.88 7.30 -1.55
CA VAL A 22 8.11 6.01 -0.88
C VAL A 22 7.71 4.85 -1.78
N HIS A 23 6.45 4.77 -2.21
CA HIS A 23 5.93 3.54 -2.85
C HIS A 23 6.45 3.34 -4.27
N LEU A 24 6.41 4.37 -5.11
CA LEU A 24 6.90 4.27 -6.48
C LEU A 24 8.42 4.07 -6.53
N THR A 25 9.18 4.84 -5.73
CA THR A 25 10.64 4.73 -5.66
C THR A 25 11.08 3.34 -5.17
N CYS A 26 10.49 2.84 -4.08
CA CYS A 26 10.80 1.51 -3.57
C CYS A 26 10.32 0.41 -4.52
N GLY A 27 9.16 0.57 -5.16
CA GLY A 27 8.61 -0.39 -6.11
C GLY A 27 9.48 -0.54 -7.37
N VAL A 28 9.87 0.59 -7.99
CA VAL A 28 10.77 0.59 -9.15
C VAL A 28 12.16 0.10 -8.73
N GLY A 29 12.67 0.54 -7.58
CA GLY A 29 13.95 0.08 -7.04
C GLY A 29 13.98 -1.43 -6.82
N ALA A 30 12.94 -2.01 -6.23
CA ALA A 30 12.80 -3.44 -6.02
C ALA A 30 12.73 -4.22 -7.35
N LEU A 31 12.02 -3.70 -8.34
CA LEU A 31 11.96 -4.30 -9.68
C LEU A 31 13.34 -4.31 -10.34
N VAL A 32 14.03 -3.18 -10.37
CA VAL A 32 15.38 -3.07 -10.95
C VAL A 32 16.34 -4.00 -10.20
N ALA A 33 16.32 -4.02 -8.87
CA ALA A 33 17.14 -4.91 -8.07
C ALA A 33 16.87 -6.40 -8.39
N ALA A 34 15.60 -6.78 -8.54
CA ALA A 34 15.22 -8.15 -8.91
C ALA A 34 15.71 -8.54 -10.32
N LEU A 35 15.71 -7.59 -11.27
CA LEU A 35 16.23 -7.82 -12.62
C LEU A 35 17.75 -7.97 -12.63
N VAL A 36 18.47 -7.12 -11.88
CA VAL A 36 19.94 -7.15 -11.79
C VAL A 36 20.43 -8.40 -11.05
N LEU A 37 19.79 -8.77 -9.94
CA LEU A 37 20.17 -9.95 -9.15
C LEU A 37 19.82 -11.27 -9.87
N GLY A 38 18.77 -11.24 -10.70
CA GLY A 38 18.28 -12.41 -11.43
C GLY A 38 17.31 -13.28 -10.63
N LYS A 39 16.69 -14.24 -11.33
CA LYS A 39 15.64 -15.12 -10.78
C LYS A 39 16.24 -16.14 -9.81
N ARG A 40 15.54 -16.40 -8.70
CA ARG A 40 15.88 -17.51 -7.79
C ARG A 40 15.74 -18.86 -8.51
N LYS A 41 16.59 -19.83 -8.18
CA LYS A 41 16.47 -21.22 -8.65
C LYS A 41 15.06 -21.76 -8.39
N GLY A 42 14.45 -22.38 -9.40
CA GLY A 42 13.08 -22.89 -9.36
C GLY A 42 12.00 -21.91 -9.83
N PHE A 43 12.28 -20.61 -9.94
CA PHE A 43 11.34 -19.66 -10.52
C PHE A 43 11.34 -19.71 -12.06
N PRO A 44 10.19 -19.72 -12.76
CA PRO A 44 8.81 -19.69 -12.25
C PRO A 44 8.16 -21.08 -12.10
N GLY A 45 8.90 -22.17 -12.36
CA GLY A 45 8.35 -23.51 -12.51
C GLY A 45 7.89 -24.21 -11.22
N SER A 46 8.44 -23.84 -10.06
CA SER A 46 8.05 -24.42 -8.75
C SER A 46 7.34 -23.40 -7.87
N ALA A 47 6.19 -23.79 -7.30
CA ALA A 47 5.50 -22.99 -6.30
C ALA A 47 6.36 -22.84 -5.03
N MET A 48 6.53 -21.60 -4.56
CA MET A 48 7.32 -21.26 -3.37
C MET A 48 6.44 -20.56 -2.32
N PRO A 49 5.54 -21.29 -1.64
CA PRO A 49 4.67 -20.68 -0.64
C PRO A 49 5.45 -20.20 0.59
N PRO A 50 4.93 -19.22 1.35
CA PRO A 50 5.52 -18.82 2.62
C PRO A 50 5.56 -19.99 3.60
N HIS A 51 6.70 -20.16 4.28
CA HIS A 51 6.87 -21.19 5.31
C HIS A 51 5.99 -20.95 6.55
N ASN A 52 5.69 -19.67 6.85
CA ASN A 52 4.84 -19.28 7.97
C ASN A 52 3.87 -18.16 7.54
N ARG A 53 2.61 -18.54 7.30
CA ARG A 53 1.56 -17.59 6.89
C ARG A 53 1.09 -16.71 8.05
N SER A 54 1.10 -17.22 9.28
CA SER A 54 0.71 -16.45 10.46
C SER A 54 1.65 -15.26 10.69
N LEU A 55 2.94 -15.44 10.43
CA LEU A 55 3.92 -14.35 10.51
C LEU A 55 3.67 -13.26 9.45
N VAL A 56 3.28 -13.65 8.23
CA VAL A 56 2.87 -12.69 7.18
C VAL A 56 1.68 -11.86 7.63
N VAL A 57 0.67 -12.49 8.23
CA VAL A 57 -0.52 -11.81 8.74
C VAL A 57 -0.18 -10.88 9.90
N MET A 58 0.71 -11.30 10.80
CA MET A 58 1.16 -10.48 11.92
C MET A 58 1.87 -9.21 11.42
N GLY A 59 2.77 -9.35 10.44
CA GLY A 59 3.41 -8.21 9.79
C GLY A 59 2.42 -7.31 9.06
N ALA A 60 1.45 -7.88 8.35
CA ALA A 60 0.38 -7.13 7.69
C ALA A 60 -0.47 -6.32 8.68
N ALA A 61 -0.84 -6.89 9.82
CA ALA A 61 -1.57 -6.19 10.87
C ALA A 61 -0.78 -5.03 11.46
N MET A 62 0.52 -5.23 11.73
CA MET A 62 1.41 -4.17 12.18
C MET A 62 1.56 -3.05 11.14
N LEU A 63 1.66 -3.39 9.85
CA LEU A 63 1.69 -2.42 8.77
C LEU A 63 0.41 -1.59 8.71
N TRP A 64 -0.76 -2.22 8.84
CA TRP A 64 -2.03 -1.50 8.82
C TRP A 64 -2.11 -0.49 9.96
N VAL A 65 -1.85 -0.91 11.20
CA VAL A 65 -1.88 -0.02 12.36
C VAL A 65 -0.84 1.10 12.23
N GLY A 66 0.38 0.75 11.80
CA GLY A 66 1.44 1.73 11.56
C GLY A 66 1.08 2.74 10.47
N TRP A 67 0.29 2.33 9.47
CA TRP A 67 -0.13 3.20 8.37
C TRP A 67 -1.05 4.33 8.80
N PHE A 68 -1.74 4.20 9.94
CA PHE A 68 -2.47 5.33 10.52
C PHE A 68 -1.52 6.46 10.89
N GLY A 69 -0.40 6.14 11.56
CA GLY A 69 0.63 7.14 11.85
C GLY A 69 1.29 7.68 10.58
N PHE A 70 1.48 6.82 9.57
CA PHE A 70 2.08 7.21 8.30
C PHE A 70 1.23 8.23 7.53
N ASN A 71 -0.06 7.94 7.31
CA ASN A 71 -0.94 8.83 6.57
C ASN A 71 -1.47 9.98 7.46
N ALA A 72 -2.09 9.70 8.61
CA ALA A 72 -2.65 10.75 9.44
C ALA A 72 -1.57 11.69 10.01
N GLY A 73 -0.39 11.15 10.35
CA GLY A 73 0.74 11.94 10.82
C GLY A 73 1.32 12.88 9.75
N SER A 74 1.10 12.59 8.46
CA SER A 74 1.51 13.48 7.37
C SER A 74 0.72 14.79 7.32
N ALA A 75 -0.39 14.89 8.07
CA ALA A 75 -1.10 16.15 8.30
C ALA A 75 -0.35 17.10 9.25
N VAL A 76 0.73 16.65 9.91
CA VAL A 76 1.60 17.40 10.85
C VAL A 76 0.90 18.08 12.03
N ALA A 77 -0.39 17.80 12.23
CA ALA A 77 -1.20 18.29 13.33
C ALA A 77 -2.34 17.30 13.62
N ALA A 78 -2.81 17.27 14.86
CA ALA A 78 -4.03 16.55 15.23
C ALA A 78 -5.25 17.40 14.82
N SER A 79 -5.68 17.26 13.56
CA SER A 79 -6.75 18.06 12.94
C SER A 79 -7.83 17.18 12.30
N SER A 80 -8.86 17.82 11.74
CA SER A 80 -9.86 17.16 10.89
C SER A 80 -9.20 16.41 9.71
N ASP A 81 -8.12 16.96 9.16
CA ASP A 81 -7.43 16.40 8.00
C ASP A 81 -6.71 15.10 8.38
N ALA A 82 -6.08 15.06 9.56
CA ALA A 82 -5.52 13.83 10.11
C ALA A 82 -6.61 12.76 10.34
N GLY A 83 -7.77 13.18 10.87
CA GLY A 83 -8.93 12.31 11.04
C GLY A 83 -9.46 11.73 9.72
N MET A 84 -9.57 12.57 8.69
CA MET A 84 -9.97 12.15 7.36
C MET A 84 -8.94 11.20 6.73
N ALA A 85 -7.66 11.56 6.78
CA ALA A 85 -6.57 10.71 6.30
C ALA A 85 -6.58 9.33 6.95
N MET A 86 -6.85 9.24 8.26
CA MET A 86 -7.00 7.97 8.97
C MET A 86 -8.19 7.16 8.45
N LEU A 87 -9.35 7.81 8.27
CA LEU A 87 -10.57 7.18 7.78
C LEU A 87 -10.39 6.60 6.37
N VAL A 88 -9.91 7.41 5.43
CA VAL A 88 -9.73 6.97 4.04
C VAL A 88 -8.66 5.89 3.92
N THR A 89 -7.64 5.93 4.78
CA THR A 89 -6.63 4.86 4.89
C THR A 89 -7.28 3.53 5.28
N HIS A 90 -8.16 3.54 6.28
CA HIS A 90 -8.85 2.34 6.73
C HIS A 90 -9.76 1.77 5.65
N ILE A 91 -10.59 2.62 5.03
CA ILE A 91 -11.53 2.21 3.98
C ILE A 91 -10.77 1.64 2.78
N SER A 92 -9.73 2.33 2.31
CA SER A 92 -8.95 1.87 1.16
C SER A 92 -8.25 0.53 1.42
N ALA A 93 -7.69 0.33 2.61
CA ALA A 93 -7.09 -0.95 3.00
C ALA A 93 -8.13 -2.08 3.00
N ALA A 94 -9.32 -1.82 3.55
CA ALA A 94 -10.43 -2.79 3.56
C ALA A 94 -10.92 -3.11 2.14
N MET A 95 -11.07 -2.10 1.28
CA MET A 95 -11.49 -2.29 -0.12
C MET A 95 -10.43 -3.03 -0.93
N GLY A 96 -9.15 -2.73 -0.74
CA GLY A 96 -8.05 -3.47 -1.38
C GLY A 96 -8.03 -4.95 -0.95
N ALA A 97 -8.19 -5.21 0.35
CA ALA A 97 -8.28 -6.56 0.89
C ALA A 97 -9.49 -7.33 0.31
N PHE A 98 -10.66 -6.70 0.29
CA PHE A 98 -11.89 -7.30 -0.22
C PHE A 98 -11.82 -7.56 -1.73
N THR A 99 -11.29 -6.60 -2.49
CA THR A 99 -11.11 -6.72 -3.94
C THR A 99 -10.21 -7.91 -4.28
N TRP A 100 -9.07 -8.04 -3.60
CA TRP A 100 -8.17 -9.15 -3.87
C TRP A 100 -8.76 -10.50 -3.43
N MET A 101 -9.46 -10.52 -2.31
CA MET A 101 -10.20 -11.70 -1.85
C MET A 101 -11.22 -12.15 -2.91
N ALA A 102 -12.00 -11.22 -3.48
CA ALA A 102 -12.97 -11.51 -4.54
C ALA A 102 -12.27 -12.01 -5.82
N ILE A 103 -11.16 -11.39 -6.21
CA ILE A 103 -10.36 -11.84 -7.37
C ILE A 103 -9.85 -13.27 -7.17
N GLU A 104 -9.32 -13.61 -5.99
CA GLU A 104 -8.89 -14.99 -5.69
C GLU A 104 -10.06 -15.96 -5.69
N TRP A 105 -11.22 -15.55 -5.17
CA TRP A 105 -12.40 -16.39 -5.20
C TRP A 105 -12.83 -16.72 -6.63
N ILE A 106 -12.88 -15.73 -7.51
CA ILE A 106 -13.27 -15.90 -8.91
C ILE A 106 -12.24 -16.74 -9.68
N LYS A 107 -10.95 -16.49 -9.48
CA LYS A 107 -9.89 -17.13 -10.27
C LYS A 107 -9.41 -18.48 -9.74
N GLN A 108 -9.43 -18.67 -8.42
CA GLN A 108 -8.82 -19.81 -7.73
C GLN A 108 -9.86 -20.63 -6.93
N GLY A 109 -11.12 -20.18 -6.87
CA GLY A 109 -12.22 -20.86 -6.17
C GLY A 109 -12.19 -20.72 -4.65
N LYS A 110 -11.13 -20.13 -4.08
CA LYS A 110 -11.00 -19.90 -2.64
C LYS A 110 -10.06 -18.72 -2.34
N PRO A 111 -10.40 -17.88 -1.35
CA PRO A 111 -9.51 -16.81 -0.90
C PRO A 111 -8.37 -17.36 -0.04
N THR A 112 -7.26 -16.63 -0.01
CA THR A 112 -6.10 -16.93 0.82
C THR A 112 -5.77 -15.76 1.75
N VAL A 113 -5.26 -16.06 2.95
CA VAL A 113 -4.91 -15.01 3.91
C VAL A 113 -3.73 -14.15 3.42
N VAL A 114 -2.83 -14.74 2.62
CA VAL A 114 -1.73 -14.00 1.97
C VAL A 114 -2.27 -13.08 0.88
N GLY A 115 -3.26 -13.53 0.10
CA GLY A 115 -3.95 -12.70 -0.88
C GLY A 115 -4.67 -11.52 -0.24
N ILE A 116 -5.41 -11.74 0.83
CA ILE A 116 -6.07 -10.68 1.61
C ILE A 116 -5.05 -9.64 2.10
N ALA A 117 -3.94 -10.10 2.69
CA ALA A 117 -2.86 -9.21 3.13
C ALA A 117 -2.21 -8.44 1.96
N THR A 118 -2.07 -9.06 0.80
CA THR A 118 -1.55 -8.42 -0.42
C THR A 118 -2.48 -7.30 -0.89
N GLY A 119 -3.78 -7.59 -0.98
CA GLY A 119 -4.79 -6.60 -1.35
C GLY A 119 -4.85 -5.43 -0.37
N MET A 120 -4.76 -5.71 0.93
CA MET A 120 -4.70 -4.70 1.98
C MET A 120 -3.52 -3.75 1.79
N VAL A 121 -2.30 -4.27 1.59
CA VAL A 121 -1.11 -3.44 1.35
C VAL A 121 -1.24 -2.63 0.05
N ALA A 122 -1.83 -3.21 -1.00
CA ALA A 122 -2.08 -2.50 -2.24
C ALA A 122 -3.01 -1.30 -2.04
N GLY A 123 -4.10 -1.46 -1.27
CA GLY A 123 -4.99 -0.35 -0.91
C GLY A 123 -4.26 0.74 -0.11
N LEU A 124 -3.53 0.35 0.93
CA LEU A 124 -2.74 1.27 1.76
C LEU A 124 -1.72 2.09 0.95
N ALA A 125 -0.97 1.44 0.05
CA ALA A 125 -0.02 2.13 -0.82
C ALA A 125 -0.70 3.08 -1.81
N THR A 126 -1.86 2.67 -2.36
CA THR A 126 -2.59 3.44 -3.37
C THR A 126 -3.22 4.72 -2.80
N ILE A 127 -3.76 4.68 -1.58
CA ILE A 127 -4.37 5.88 -0.97
C ILE A 127 -3.35 6.87 -0.40
N THR A 128 -2.13 6.42 -0.12
CA THR A 128 -1.06 7.23 0.49
C THR A 128 -0.87 8.64 -0.13
N PRO A 129 -0.74 8.81 -1.46
CA PRO A 129 -0.56 10.15 -2.04
C PRO A 129 -1.81 11.03 -1.95
N ALA A 130 -3.00 10.44 -1.82
CA ALA A 130 -4.29 11.11 -1.90
C ALA A 130 -4.99 11.26 -0.54
N ALA A 131 -4.47 10.66 0.54
CA ALA A 131 -5.17 10.53 1.81
C ALA A 131 -5.58 11.87 2.45
N GLY A 132 -4.87 12.96 2.16
CA GLY A 132 -5.20 14.30 2.65
C GLY A 132 -6.11 15.12 1.73
N THR A 133 -6.50 14.60 0.57
CA THR A 133 -7.20 15.37 -0.48
C THR A 133 -8.49 14.73 -0.97
N VAL A 134 -8.77 13.47 -0.65
CA VAL A 134 -9.99 12.77 -1.08
C VAL A 134 -10.88 12.44 0.10
N GLY A 135 -12.20 12.53 -0.12
CA GLY A 135 -13.21 12.05 0.82
C GLY A 135 -13.51 10.55 0.64
N PRO A 136 -14.35 9.96 1.51
CA PRO A 136 -14.74 8.55 1.45
C PRO A 136 -15.37 8.15 0.10
N GLU A 137 -16.05 9.08 -0.56
CA GLU A 137 -16.66 8.89 -1.88
C GLU A 137 -15.67 8.52 -2.99
N GLY A 138 -14.39 8.87 -2.84
CA GLY A 138 -13.33 8.53 -3.80
C GLY A 138 -12.74 7.12 -3.63
N LEU A 139 -13.27 6.31 -2.71
CA LEU A 139 -12.69 5.02 -2.29
C LEU A 139 -13.49 3.78 -2.69
N PHE A 140 -14.68 3.98 -3.26
CA PHE A 140 -15.58 2.91 -3.73
C PHE A 140 -15.41 2.65 -5.22
#